data_AF-A0A9D5VKY2-F1
#
_entry.id   AF-A0A9D5VKY2-F1
#
_cell.length_a   1.000
_cell.length_b   1.000
_cell.length_c   1.000
_cell.angle_alpha   90.00
_cell.angle_beta   90.00
_cell.angle_gamma   90.00
#
_symmetry.space_group_name_H-M   'P 1'
#
loop_
_entity.id
_entity.type
_entity.pdbx_description
1 polymer ?
#
loop_
_entity_poly.entity_id
_entity_poly.type
_entity_poly.pdbx_seq_one_letter_code
_entity_poly.pdbx_strand_id
1 'polypeptide(L)'
;MYNFKNVEETFQTLLVYHCIINIAAFTTACVHAYLTNWVNIWLEITLVLMGWLTFGGFLLKFNYNATIKKWIYFLHSQQIVFYVMLFSLLKGHYVI
;
A
#
# COMPACT_ATOMS: atom_id res chain seq x y z
N MET A 1 -12.18 1.14 33.75
CA MET A 1 -12.17 2.05 32.59
C MET A 1 -10.82 1.85 31.91
N TYR A 2 -10.74 1.05 30.84
CA TYR A 2 -9.46 0.72 30.21
C TYR A 2 -8.83 1.99 29.62
N ASN A 3 -7.53 2.16 29.82
CA ASN A 3 -6.79 3.37 29.48
C ASN A 3 -6.52 3.41 27.96
N PHE A 4 -7.57 3.63 27.16
CA PHE A 4 -7.55 3.57 25.69
C PHE A 4 -6.66 4.64 25.02
N LYS A 5 -6.23 5.65 25.78
CA LYS A 5 -5.43 6.76 25.26
C LYS A 5 -4.05 6.31 24.74
N ASN A 6 -3.39 5.39 25.46
CA ASN A 6 -2.10 4.83 25.02
C ASN A 6 -2.25 3.92 23.78
N VAL A 7 -3.40 3.25 23.64
CA VAL A 7 -3.69 2.38 22.49
C VAL A 7 -3.87 3.22 21.23
N GLU A 8 -4.60 4.32 21.33
CA GLU A 8 -4.83 5.24 20.21
C GLU A 8 -3.53 5.91 19.76
N GLU A 9 -2.70 6.43 20.68
CA GLU A 9 -1.39 7.00 20.35
C GLU A 9 -0.48 5.97 19.67
N THR A 10 -0.44 4.74 20.20
CA THR A 10 0.34 3.65 19.58
C THR A 10 -0.14 3.35 18.16
N PHE A 11 -1.45 3.30 17.93
CA PHE A 11 -2.02 3.08 16.60
C PHE A 11 -1.69 4.22 15.63
N GLN A 12 -1.71 5.47 16.09
CA GLN A 12 -1.32 6.62 15.27
C GLN A 12 0.17 6.55 14.89
N THR A 13 1.04 6.20 15.83
CA THR A 13 2.48 6.02 15.56
C THR A 13 2.72 4.87 14.57
N LEU A 14 2.07 3.72 14.75
CA LEU A 14 2.16 2.60 13.82
C LEU A 14 1.63 2.95 12.44
N LEU A 15 0.55 3.74 12.34
CA LEU A 15 0.01 4.22 11.07
C LEU A 15 1.01 5.09 10.31
N VAL A 16 1.76 5.95 11.01
CA VAL A 16 2.82 6.76 10.41
C VAL A 16 3.94 5.87 9.86
N TYR A 17 4.42 4.90 10.64
CA TYR A 17 5.44 3.95 10.17
C TYR A 17 4.95 3.11 8.99
N HIS A 18 3.71 2.62 9.03
CA HIS A 18 3.09 1.88 7.93
C HIS A 18 3.08 2.70 6.64
N CYS A 19 2.68 3.98 6.71
CA CYS A 19 2.71 4.89 5.56
C CYS A 19 4.13 5.06 5.01
N ILE A 20 5.12 5.28 5.88
CA ILE A 20 6.53 5.47 5.48
C ILE A 20 7.07 4.21 4.79
N ILE A 21 6.84 3.03 5.36
CA ILE A 21 7.30 1.75 4.81
C ILE A 21 6.66 1.49 3.44
N ASN A 22 5.36 1.75 3.28
CA ASN A 22 4.68 1.61 2.00
C ASN A 22 5.23 2.55 0.92
N ILE A 23 5.48 3.82 1.26
CA ILE A 23 6.09 4.78 0.33
C ILE A 23 7.50 4.33 -0.07
N ALA A 24 8.31 3.86 0.89
CA ALA A 24 9.64 3.35 0.61
C ALA A 24 9.59 2.12 -0.31
N ALA A 25 8.73 1.13 0.00
CA ALA A 25 8.56 -0.07 -0.79
C ALA A 25 8.06 0.24 -2.22
N PHE A 26 7.10 1.14 -2.36
CA PHE A 26 6.61 1.60 -3.66
C PHE A 26 7.72 2.28 -4.47
N THR A 27 8.49 3.17 -3.84
CA THR A 27 9.62 3.84 -4.50
C THR A 27 10.67 2.82 -4.96
N THR A 28 11.02 1.85 -4.12
CA THR A 28 11.95 0.77 -4.48
C THR A 28 11.41 -0.06 -5.65
N ALA A 29 10.10 -0.37 -5.66
CA ALA A 29 9.48 -1.09 -6.77
C ALA A 29 9.54 -0.29 -8.09
N CYS A 30 9.30 1.02 -8.06
CA CYS A 30 9.43 1.89 -9.24
C CYS A 30 10.86 1.92 -9.78
N VAL A 31 11.86 2.09 -8.89
CA VAL A 31 13.28 2.09 -9.28
C VAL A 31 13.66 0.73 -9.87
N HIS A 32 13.23 -0.36 -9.24
CA HIS A 32 13.48 -1.71 -9.74
C HIS A 32 12.87 -1.91 -11.13
N ALA A 33 11.57 -1.61 -11.31
CA ALA A 33 10.87 -1.73 -12.58
C ALA A 33 11.58 -0.96 -13.71
N TYR A 34 12.06 0.25 -13.42
CA TYR A 34 12.84 1.07 -14.34
C TYR A 34 14.18 0.41 -14.72
N LEU A 35 14.94 -0.07 -13.73
CA LEU A 35 16.26 -0.69 -13.95
C LEU A 35 16.17 -2.03 -14.69
N THR A 36 15.15 -2.83 -14.40
CA THR A 36 14.93 -4.15 -15.04
C THR A 36 14.13 -4.06 -16.33
N ASN A 37 13.74 -2.84 -16.74
CA ASN A 37 13.03 -2.56 -17.99
C ASN A 37 11.81 -3.48 -18.18
N TRP A 38 10.90 -3.45 -17.21
CA TRP A 38 9.70 -4.31 -17.23
C TRP A 38 8.92 -4.11 -18.52
N VAL A 39 8.78 -5.18 -19.30
CA VAL A 39 7.96 -5.20 -20.53
C VAL A 39 6.56 -5.79 -20.27
N ASN A 40 6.36 -6.35 -19.08
CA ASN A 40 5.10 -7.01 -18.73
C ASN A 40 4.06 -5.99 -18.26
N ILE A 41 3.05 -5.75 -19.10
CA ILE A 41 1.93 -4.86 -18.82
C ILE A 41 1.22 -5.16 -17.48
N TRP A 42 1.19 -6.43 -17.04
CA TRP A 42 0.60 -6.80 -15.75
C TRP A 42 1.40 -6.30 -14.56
N LEU A 43 2.74 -6.27 -14.68
CA LEU A 43 3.61 -5.72 -13.65
C LEU A 43 3.49 -4.20 -13.58
N GLU A 44 3.33 -3.51 -14.72
CA GLU A 44 3.06 -2.06 -14.76
C GLU A 44 1.70 -1.69 -14.14
N ILE A 45 0.64 -2.42 -14.50
CA ILE A 45 -0.70 -2.24 -13.90
C ILE A 45 -0.63 -2.45 -12.38
N THR A 46 0.14 -3.44 -11.94
CA THR A 46 0.34 -3.72 -10.52
C THR A 46 1.07 -2.57 -9.82
N LEU A 47 2.08 -1.98 -10.47
CA LEU A 47 2.80 -0.82 -9.96
C LEU A 47 1.86 0.39 -9.80
N VAL A 48 1.03 0.67 -10.80
CA VAL A 48 0.05 1.78 -10.76
C VAL A 48 -0.94 1.59 -9.62
N LEU A 49 -1.48 0.38 -9.45
CA LEU A 49 -2.45 0.08 -8.42
C LEU A 49 -1.83 0.07 -7.01
N MET A 50 -0.57 -0.36 -6.88
CA MET A 50 0.20 -0.22 -5.63
C MET A 50 0.44 1.26 -5.28
N GLY A 51 0.72 2.10 -6.29
CA GLY A 51 0.80 3.55 -6.13
C GLY A 51 -0.53 4.17 -5.67
N TRP A 52 -1.64 3.76 -6.29
CA TRP A 52 -2.99 4.18 -5.91
C TRP A 52 -3.33 3.82 -4.45
N LEU A 53 -2.99 2.60 -4.02
CA LEU A 53 -3.20 2.14 -2.65
C LEU A 53 -2.29 2.86 -1.64
N THR A 54 -1.04 3.14 -2.01
CA THR A 54 -0.10 3.93 -1.19
C THR A 54 -0.61 5.36 -0.99
N PHE A 55 -1.13 5.97 -2.07
CA PHE A 55 -1.77 7.27 -2.00
C PHE A 55 -3.04 7.25 -1.14
N GLY A 56 -3.91 6.26 -1.33
CA GLY A 56 -5.11 6.07 -0.50
C GLY A 56 -4.80 5.88 0.99
N GLY A 57 -3.74 5.15 1.32
CA GLY A 57 -3.25 4.99 2.69
C GLY A 57 -2.75 6.31 3.29
N PHE A 58 -2.02 7.11 2.50
CA PHE A 58 -1.61 8.45 2.91
C PHE A 58 -2.79 9.40 3.13
N LEU A 59 -3.83 9.29 2.29
CA LEU A 59 -5.06 10.07 2.45
C LEU A 59 -5.78 9.77 3.78
N LEU A 60 -5.70 8.55 4.31
CA LEU A 60 -6.28 8.21 5.63
C LEU A 60 -5.64 8.98 6.80
N LYS A 61 -4.46 9.58 6.60
CA LYS A 61 -3.82 10.47 7.57
C LYS A 61 -4.55 11.82 7.69
N PHE A 62 -5.27 12.25 6.65
CA PHE A 62 -6.03 13.49 6.69
C PHE A 62 -7.43 13.26 7.28
N ASN A 63 -7.93 14.29 7.96
CA ASN A 63 -9.20 14.21 8.67
C ASN A 63 -10.38 14.43 7.70
N TYR A 64 -10.73 13.38 6.97
CA TYR A 64 -11.90 13.35 6.09
C TYR A 64 -13.19 13.00 6.85
N ASN A 65 -14.35 13.33 6.25
CA ASN A 65 -15.65 12.92 6.75
C ASN A 65 -15.72 11.40 6.93
N ALA A 66 -16.41 10.92 7.98
CA ALA A 66 -16.48 9.51 8.38
C ALA A 66 -16.89 8.57 7.24
N THR A 67 -17.82 9.00 6.37
CA THR A 67 -18.24 8.23 5.20
C THR A 67 -17.11 8.02 4.20
N ILE A 68 -16.36 9.08 3.90
CA ILE A 68 -15.21 9.05 2.99
C ILE A 68 -14.11 8.17 3.57
N LYS A 69 -13.84 8.32 4.88
CA LYS A 69 -12.85 7.52 5.59
C LYS A 69 -13.15 6.02 5.51
N LYS A 70 -14.41 5.61 5.66
CA LYS A 70 -14.85 4.21 5.52
C LYS A 70 -14.56 3.64 4.12
N TRP A 71 -14.86 4.40 3.07
CA TRP A 71 -14.60 3.97 1.69
C TRP A 71 -13.10 3.87 1.39
N ILE A 72 -12.29 4.81 1.90
CA ILE A 72 -10.84 4.75 1.75
C ILE A 72 -10.28 3.54 2.52
N TYR A 73 -10.77 3.24 3.72
CA TYR A 73 -10.39 2.02 4.45
C TYR A 73 -10.72 0.75 3.68
N PHE A 74 -11.90 0.68 3.08
CA PHE A 74 -12.30 -0.48 2.28
C PHE A 74 -11.39 -0.66 1.06
N LEU A 75 -11.15 0.41 0.29
CA LEU A 75 -10.20 0.40 -0.82
C LEU A 75 -8.79 -0.02 -0.38
N HIS A 76 -8.30 0.54 0.73
CA HIS A 76 -6.95 0.25 1.23
C HIS A 76 -6.81 -1.19 1.75
N SER A 77 -7.87 -1.77 2.33
CA SER A 77 -7.86 -3.17 2.80
C SER A 77 -7.68 -4.20 1.68
N GLN A 78 -7.92 -3.81 0.41
CA GLN A 78 -7.65 -4.66 -0.75
C GLN A 78 -6.15 -4.85 -1.04
N GLN A 79 -5.26 -4.17 -0.29
CA GLN A 79 -3.80 -4.39 -0.36
C GLN A 79 -3.39 -5.86 -0.19
N ILE A 80 -4.11 -6.66 0.61
CA ILE A 80 -3.83 -8.09 0.78
C ILE A 80 -4.04 -8.87 -0.52
N VAL A 81 -5.13 -8.60 -1.24
CA VAL A 81 -5.40 -9.23 -2.54
C VAL A 81 -4.34 -8.81 -3.55
N PHE A 82 -3.92 -7.56 -3.47
CA PHE A 82 -2.84 -7.00 -4.28
C PHE A 82 -1.50 -7.72 -4.06
N TYR A 83 -1.16 -7.99 -2.80
CA TYR A 83 0.06 -8.71 -2.43
C TYR A 83 0.09 -10.14 -3.00
N VAL A 84 -1.04 -10.86 -2.93
CA VAL A 84 -1.17 -12.22 -3.51
C VAL A 84 -1.02 -12.21 -5.02
N MET A 85 -1.60 -11.21 -5.71
CA MET A 85 -1.47 -11.04 -7.15
C MET A 85 -0.02 -10.74 -7.56
N LEU A 86 0.65 -9.83 -6.83
CA LEU A 86 2.03 -9.41 -7.09
C LEU A 86 3.01 -10.56 -6.86
N PHE A 87 2.84 -11.34 -5.78
CA PHE A 87 3.63 -12.55 -5.53
C PHE A 87 3.46 -13.59 -6.66
N SER A 88 2.24 -13.78 -7.14
CA SER A 88 1.95 -14.71 -8.23
C SER A 88 2.57 -14.25 -9.56
N LEU A 89 2.52 -12.95 -9.86
CA LEU A 89 3.14 -12.35 -11.05
C LEU A 89 4.68 -12.43 -10.99
N LEU A 90 5.30 -12.12 -9.86
CA LEU A 90 6.75 -12.23 -9.69
C LEU A 90 7.21 -13.68 -9.79
N LYS A 91 6.49 -14.64 -9.19
CA LYS A 91 6.80 -16.06 -9.34
C LYS A 91 6.72 -16.51 -10.81
N GLY A 92 5.80 -15.96 -11.59
CA GLY A 92 5.75 -16.22 -13.04
C GLY A 92 6.85 -15.51 -13.83
N HIS A 93 7.35 -14.36 -13.35
CA HIS A 93 8.37 -13.56 -14.02
C HIS A 93 9.81 -14.08 -13.80
N TYR A 94 10.10 -14.65 -12.63
CA TYR A 94 11.40 -15.24 -12.31
C TYR A 94 11.55 -16.72 -12.73
N VAL A 95 10.55 -17.32 -13.38
CA VAL A 95 10.60 -18.69 -13.94
C VAL A 95 10.88 -18.63 -15.45
N ILE A 96 11.87 -17.84 -15.84
CA ILE A 96 12.53 -17.91 -17.15
C ILE A 96 13.95 -18.42 -16.91
#